data_AF-A0A7S2PE43-F1
#
_entry.id   AF-A0A7S2PE43-F1
#
_cell.length_a   1.000
_cell.length_b   1.000
_cell.length_c   1.000
_cell.angle_alpha   90.00
_cell.angle_beta   90.00
_cell.angle_gamma   90.00
#
_symmetry.space_group_name_H-M   'P 1'
#
loop_
_entity.id
_entity.type
_entity.pdbx_description
1 polymer ?
#
loop_
_entity_poly.entity_id
_entity_poly.type
_entity_poly.pdbx_seq_one_letter_code
_entity_poly.pdbx_strand_id
1 'polypeptide(L)'
;SSCSRYLIVTCMSAETTEVHLLDHAHPDAGLRRVTPRSFGHCYYADHREGFLYMLTNKDGVKNSKLCRVPVAALPDVPPDAWEEVWLPGENVKLESHHCFRRFMAVEGREGGEPRIYVHDYGEGAGPPVHAIAFPDSATHSGRVLTPR
;
A
#
# COMPACT_ATOMS: atom_id res chain seq x y z
N SER A 1 -10.40 -7.51 -3.52
CA SER A 1 -9.00 -7.61 -3.07
C SER A 1 -8.25 -8.54 -4.01
N SER A 2 -6.92 -8.50 -3.98
CA SER A 2 -6.05 -9.32 -4.84
C SER A 2 -6.26 -10.83 -4.70
N CYS A 3 -6.78 -11.30 -3.56
CA CYS A 3 -7.39 -12.63 -3.46
C CYS A 3 -8.90 -12.50 -3.26
N SER A 4 -9.72 -13.05 -4.15
CA SER A 4 -11.19 -12.88 -4.24
C SER A 4 -12.02 -13.30 -3.02
N ARG A 5 -11.42 -13.47 -1.84
CA ARG A 5 -12.06 -13.77 -0.55
C ARG A 5 -12.82 -12.57 0.03
N TYR A 6 -12.29 -11.36 -0.12
CA TYR A 6 -12.90 -10.17 0.48
C TYR A 6 -13.21 -9.07 -0.53
N LEU A 7 -14.38 -8.48 -0.41
CA LEU A 7 -14.69 -7.18 -0.99
C LEU A 7 -14.18 -6.09 -0.04
N ILE A 8 -13.43 -5.14 -0.60
CA ILE A 8 -12.95 -3.96 0.10
C ILE A 8 -13.76 -2.79 -0.43
N VAL A 9 -14.51 -2.13 0.46
CA VAL A 9 -15.29 -0.93 0.15
C VAL A 9 -14.56 0.27 0.75
N THR A 10 -14.19 1.22 -0.09
CA THR A 10 -13.40 2.39 0.32
C THR A 10 -14.18 3.67 0.09
N CYS A 11 -14.36 4.45 1.16
CA CYS A 11 -14.89 5.80 1.13
C CYS A 11 -13.72 6.78 1.32
N MET A 12 -13.43 7.63 0.33
CA MET A 12 -12.28 8.53 0.39
C MET A 12 -12.60 9.98 0.01
N SER A 13 -11.84 10.91 0.58
CA SER A 13 -11.64 12.29 0.11
C SER A 13 -10.14 12.52 -0.14
N ALA A 14 -9.74 13.74 -0.49
CA ALA A 14 -8.33 14.10 -0.61
C ALA A 14 -7.54 13.94 0.70
N GLU A 15 -8.21 14.02 1.86
CA GLU A 15 -7.56 14.11 3.17
C GLU A 15 -7.95 12.97 4.12
N THR A 16 -8.93 12.13 3.76
CA THR A 16 -9.41 11.11 4.68
C THR A 16 -10.02 9.90 4.01
N THR A 17 -9.65 8.70 4.48
CA THR A 17 -10.19 7.42 4.02
C THR A 17 -10.89 6.65 5.14
N GLU A 18 -11.94 5.89 4.80
CA GLU A 18 -12.54 4.85 5.64
C GLU A 18 -12.70 3.58 4.80
N VAL A 19 -12.24 2.44 5.32
CA VAL A 19 -12.28 1.15 4.63
C VAL A 19 -13.18 0.18 5.39
N HIS A 20 -14.00 -0.55 4.64
CA HIS A 20 -14.83 -1.64 5.13
C HIS A 20 -14.49 -2.94 4.40
N LEU A 21 -14.57 -4.06 5.13
CA LEU A 21 -14.28 -5.40 4.64
C LEU A 21 -15.54 -6.26 4.71
N LEU A 22 -15.90 -6.90 3.60
CA LEU A 22 -16.95 -7.92 3.55
C LEU A 22 -16.34 -9.28 3.20
N ASP A 23 -16.63 -10.31 4.00
CA ASP A 23 -16.24 -11.69 3.70
C ASP A 23 -17.20 -12.29 2.67
N HIS A 24 -16.71 -12.65 1.48
CA HIS A 24 -17.54 -13.31 0.47
C HIS A 24 -18.05 -14.67 0.89
N ALA A 25 -17.38 -15.35 1.83
CA ALA A 25 -17.87 -16.63 2.34
C ALA A 25 -19.01 -16.47 3.36
N HIS A 26 -19.16 -15.29 3.95
CA HIS A 26 -20.18 -15.00 4.96
C HIS A 26 -20.77 -13.59 4.72
N PRO A 27 -21.43 -13.35 3.59
CA PRO A 27 -21.90 -12.02 3.22
C PRO A 27 -22.94 -11.47 4.22
N ASP A 28 -23.70 -12.34 4.88
CA ASP A 28 -24.69 -11.95 5.90
C ASP A 28 -24.06 -11.40 7.19
N ALA A 29 -22.76 -11.61 7.40
CA ALA A 29 -22.01 -11.00 8.51
C ALA A 29 -21.84 -9.47 8.33
N GLY A 30 -22.13 -8.94 7.13
CA GLY A 30 -22.10 -7.53 6.83
C GLY A 30 -20.70 -6.92 6.72
N LEU A 31 -20.67 -5.61 6.48
CA LEU A 31 -19.45 -4.83 6.37
C LEU A 31 -18.79 -4.63 7.74
N ARG A 32 -17.51 -4.96 7.85
CA ARG A 32 -16.68 -4.70 9.02
C ARG A 32 -15.73 -3.56 8.73
N ARG A 33 -15.89 -2.43 9.43
CA ARG A 33 -15.00 -1.27 9.30
C ARG A 33 -13.60 -1.60 9.84
N VAL A 34 -12.56 -1.11 9.16
CA VAL A 34 -11.17 -1.27 9.60
C VAL A 34 -10.89 -0.38 10.81
N THR A 35 -11.05 0.93 10.64
CA THR A 35 -10.95 1.94 11.71
C THR A 35 -11.96 3.06 11.44
N PRO A 36 -12.56 3.70 12.46
CA PRO A 36 -13.37 4.90 12.27
C PRO A 36 -12.61 6.00 11.51
N ARG A 37 -13.35 6.75 10.70
CA ARG A 37 -12.84 7.90 9.95
C ARG A 37 -12.24 8.97 10.89
N SER A 38 -11.03 9.44 10.56
CA SER A 38 -10.35 10.54 11.28
C SER A 38 -9.78 11.55 10.30
N PHE A 39 -9.99 12.85 10.53
CA PHE A 39 -9.52 13.91 9.64
C PHE A 39 -7.99 13.84 9.44
N GLY A 40 -7.54 13.99 8.19
CA GLY A 40 -6.13 13.91 7.82
C GLY A 40 -5.54 12.49 7.74
N HIS A 41 -6.32 11.44 8.02
CA HIS A 41 -5.86 10.05 7.96
C HIS A 41 -6.30 9.36 6.68
N CYS A 42 -5.35 9.11 5.79
CA CYS A 42 -5.52 8.33 4.57
C CYS A 42 -4.86 6.96 4.71
N TYR A 43 -5.56 5.93 4.23
CA TYR A 43 -5.01 4.59 4.14
C TYR A 43 -5.71 3.79 3.05
N TYR A 44 -4.96 2.93 2.37
CA TYR A 44 -5.46 2.04 1.33
C TYR A 44 -5.13 0.62 1.73
N ALA A 45 -6.08 -0.30 1.60
CA ALA A 45 -5.92 -1.67 2.08
C ALA A 45 -5.94 -2.69 0.94
N ASP A 46 -5.13 -3.73 1.07
CA ASP A 46 -5.27 -4.98 0.32
C ASP A 46 -5.10 -6.17 1.28
N HIS A 47 -5.63 -7.33 0.90
CA HIS A 47 -5.72 -8.49 1.80
C HIS A 47 -4.80 -9.63 1.37
N ARG A 48 -4.16 -10.28 2.36
CA ARG A 48 -3.43 -11.53 2.18
C ARG A 48 -3.38 -12.35 3.47
N GLU A 49 -3.67 -13.66 3.38
CA GLU A 49 -3.55 -14.67 4.46
C GLU A 49 -3.99 -14.17 5.84
N GLY A 50 -5.20 -13.59 5.93
CA GLY A 50 -5.74 -13.16 7.22
C GLY A 50 -5.19 -11.84 7.73
N PHE A 51 -4.39 -11.11 6.95
CA PHE A 51 -3.96 -9.75 7.22
C PHE A 51 -4.49 -8.76 6.18
N LEU A 52 -4.80 -7.55 6.63
CA LEU A 52 -4.90 -6.38 5.78
C LEU A 52 -3.57 -5.65 5.82
N TYR A 53 -2.97 -5.45 4.66
CA TYR A 53 -1.80 -4.61 4.47
C TYR A 53 -2.25 -3.24 4.01
N MET A 54 -1.73 -2.19 4.63
CA MET A 54 -2.20 -0.83 4.47
C MET A 54 -1.05 0.13 4.18
N LEU A 55 -1.13 0.85 3.06
CA LEU A 55 -0.35 2.07 2.88
C LEU A 55 -1.06 3.20 3.59
N THR A 56 -0.39 3.91 4.50
CA THR A 56 -1.02 4.95 5.32
C THR A 56 -0.08 6.12 5.61
N ASN A 57 -0.66 7.31 5.75
CA ASN A 57 0.03 8.51 6.23
C ASN A 57 -0.05 8.68 7.77
N LYS A 58 -0.38 7.61 8.51
CA LYS A 58 -0.40 7.58 9.99
C LYS A 58 0.89 8.22 10.56
N ASP A 59 0.77 8.88 11.71
CA ASP A 59 1.87 9.52 12.43
C ASP A 59 2.50 10.71 11.67
N GLY A 60 1.76 11.29 10.71
CA GLY A 60 2.24 12.40 9.90
C GLY A 60 3.25 12.01 8.83
N VAL A 61 3.38 10.71 8.53
CA VAL A 61 4.29 10.19 7.50
C VAL A 61 3.75 10.53 6.11
N LYS A 62 4.12 11.70 5.59
CA LYS A 62 3.62 12.26 4.32
C LYS A 62 3.89 11.36 3.10
N ASN A 63 4.97 10.59 3.15
CA ASN A 63 5.39 9.70 2.07
C ASN A 63 4.82 8.29 2.16
N SER A 64 3.85 8.09 3.06
CA SER A 64 3.23 6.82 3.41
C SER A 64 4.21 5.81 4.04
N LYS A 65 3.68 5.00 4.93
CA LYS A 65 4.34 3.77 5.42
C LYS A 65 3.42 2.58 5.19
N LEU A 66 4.02 1.39 5.18
CA LEU A 66 3.29 0.14 5.10
C LEU A 66 3.05 -0.41 6.50
N CYS A 67 1.80 -0.69 6.83
CA CYS A 67 1.38 -1.31 8.08
C CYS A 67 0.54 -2.56 7.79
N ARG A 68 0.28 -3.39 8.80
CA ARG A 68 -0.68 -4.49 8.72
C ARG A 68 -1.53 -4.63 9.98
N VAL A 69 -2.68 -5.28 9.82
CA VAL A 69 -3.56 -5.68 10.91
C VAL A 69 -4.19 -7.05 10.64
N PRO A 70 -4.36 -7.93 11.64
CA PRO A 70 -5.11 -9.16 11.47
C PRO A 70 -6.58 -8.88 11.13
N VAL A 71 -7.14 -9.57 10.14
CA VAL A 71 -8.57 -9.52 9.79
C VAL A 71 -9.45 -9.98 10.97
N ALA A 72 -8.91 -10.87 11.81
CA ALA A 72 -9.58 -11.33 13.02
C ALA A 72 -9.71 -10.25 14.11
N ALA A 73 -8.91 -9.19 14.04
CA ALA A 73 -9.00 -8.06 14.97
C ALA A 73 -10.12 -7.08 14.60
N LEU A 74 -10.68 -7.15 13.39
CA LEU A 74 -11.79 -6.30 12.97
C LEU A 74 -13.10 -6.64 13.71
N PRO A 75 -13.97 -5.64 13.98
CA PRO A 75 -13.95 -4.27 13.45
C PRO A 75 -13.25 -3.23 14.34
N ASP A 76 -13.09 -2.01 13.80
CA ASP A 76 -12.70 -0.79 14.53
C ASP A 76 -11.35 -0.88 15.26
N VAL A 77 -10.34 -1.47 14.60
CA VAL A 77 -8.99 -1.56 15.14
C VAL A 77 -8.34 -0.18 15.17
N PRO A 78 -7.94 0.34 16.35
CA PRO A 78 -7.30 1.64 16.44
C PRO A 78 -6.00 1.67 15.63
N PRO A 79 -5.66 2.77 14.94
CA PRO A 79 -4.43 2.85 14.15
C PRO A 79 -3.17 2.50 14.93
N ASP A 80 -3.11 2.81 16.23
CA ASP A 80 -1.96 2.51 17.09
C ASP A 80 -1.72 1.02 17.35
N ALA A 81 -2.71 0.17 17.07
CA ALA A 81 -2.55 -1.28 17.10
C ALA A 81 -2.05 -1.86 15.77
N TRP A 82 -1.84 -1.03 14.75
CA TRP A 82 -1.34 -1.50 13.46
C TRP A 82 0.16 -1.77 13.54
N GLU A 83 0.55 -2.97 13.10
CA GLU A 83 1.95 -3.38 13.05
C GLU A 83 2.64 -2.68 11.89
N GLU A 84 3.79 -2.05 12.13
CA GLU A 84 4.61 -1.51 11.06
C GLU A 84 5.27 -2.63 10.26
N VAL A 85 5.20 -2.53 8.93
CA VAL A 85 5.83 -3.47 7.99
C VAL A 85 7.02 -2.80 7.32
N TRP A 86 6.87 -1.56 6.86
CA TRP A 86 7.95 -0.81 6.24
C TRP A 86 7.76 0.70 6.38
N LEU A 87 8.73 1.35 7.02
CA LEU A 87 8.89 2.80 7.03
C LEU A 87 9.98 3.20 6.02
N PRO A 88 9.63 3.77 4.86
CA PRO A 88 10.61 4.23 3.88
C PRO A 88 11.38 5.47 4.37
N GLY A 89 12.59 5.68 3.82
CA GLY A 89 13.35 6.91 4.04
C GLY A 89 12.72 8.14 3.36
N GLU A 90 13.16 9.34 3.72
CA GLU A 90 12.54 10.61 3.29
C GLU A 90 12.47 10.82 1.76
N ASN A 91 13.38 10.21 1.00
CA ASN A 91 13.42 10.32 -0.46
C ASN A 91 12.52 9.30 -1.18
N VAL A 92 11.86 8.41 -0.44
CA VAL A 92 10.99 7.37 -0.97
C VAL A 92 9.55 7.68 -0.61
N LYS A 93 8.67 7.68 -1.62
CA LYS A 93 7.22 7.84 -1.47
C LYS A 93 6.51 6.59 -1.96
N LEU A 94 5.62 6.03 -1.16
CA LEU A 94 4.78 4.88 -1.54
C LEU A 94 3.41 5.38 -2.02
N GLU A 95 2.94 4.86 -3.16
CA GLU A 95 1.76 5.36 -3.86
C GLU A 95 0.64 4.31 -3.96
N SER A 96 0.98 3.04 -4.20
CA SER A 96 0.02 1.93 -4.20
C SER A 96 0.69 0.62 -3.80
N HIS A 97 -0.10 -0.40 -3.47
CA HIS A 97 0.39 -1.75 -3.23
C HIS A 97 -0.61 -2.82 -3.66
N HIS A 98 -0.06 -3.97 -4.03
CA HIS A 98 -0.82 -5.15 -4.42
C HIS A 98 -0.23 -6.39 -3.78
N CYS A 99 -1.08 -7.16 -3.11
CA CYS A 99 -0.69 -8.37 -2.41
C CYS A 99 -0.80 -9.61 -3.30
N PHE A 100 0.32 -10.20 -3.70
CA PHE A 100 0.33 -11.47 -4.41
C PHE A 100 0.52 -12.63 -3.44
N ARG A 101 0.39 -13.88 -3.93
CA ARG A 101 0.53 -15.07 -3.08
C ARG A 101 1.90 -15.18 -2.38
N ARG A 102 2.97 -14.63 -2.94
CA ARG A 102 4.34 -14.82 -2.39
C ARG A 102 5.06 -13.54 -2.02
N PHE A 103 4.60 -12.40 -2.53
CA PHE A 103 5.22 -11.10 -2.34
C PHE A 103 4.15 -10.02 -2.45
N MET A 104 4.49 -8.83 -1.99
CA MET A 104 3.74 -7.62 -2.24
C MET A 104 4.52 -6.75 -3.23
N ALA A 105 3.85 -6.25 -4.26
CA ALA A 105 4.38 -5.18 -5.08
C ALA A 105 3.93 -3.86 -4.48
N VAL A 106 4.86 -2.93 -4.26
CA VAL A 106 4.58 -1.57 -3.79
C VAL A 106 5.09 -0.62 -4.86
N GLU A 107 4.20 0.17 -5.45
CA GLU A 107 4.57 1.19 -6.41
C GLU A 107 4.86 2.50 -5.67
N GLY A 108 5.84 3.23 -6.15
CA GLY A 108 6.22 4.49 -5.54
C GLY A 108 7.25 5.25 -6.34
N ARG A 109 7.93 6.17 -5.65
CA ARG A 109 8.99 7.00 -6.20
C ARG A 109 10.20 7.01 -5.28
N GLU A 110 11.39 7.09 -5.85
CA GLU A 110 12.64 7.36 -5.14
C GLU A 110 13.36 8.50 -5.83
N GLY A 111 13.62 9.59 -5.11
CA GLY A 111 14.22 10.79 -5.70
C GLY A 111 13.37 11.40 -6.82
N GLY A 112 12.06 11.14 -6.83
CA GLY A 112 11.13 11.59 -7.87
C GLY A 112 10.89 10.57 -8.99
N GLU A 113 11.77 9.60 -9.17
CA GLU A 113 11.67 8.61 -10.25
C GLU A 113 10.78 7.43 -9.88
N PRO A 114 9.95 6.91 -10.82
CA PRO A 114 9.11 5.73 -10.58
C PRO A 114 9.93 4.50 -10.16
N ARG A 115 9.42 3.78 -9.17
CA ARG A 115 10.00 2.53 -8.65
C ARG A 115 8.89 1.52 -8.35
N ILE A 116 9.20 0.23 -8.55
CA ILE A 116 8.45 -0.86 -7.93
C ILE A 116 9.33 -1.51 -6.88
N TYR A 117 8.81 -1.64 -5.66
CA TYR A 117 9.45 -2.37 -4.58
C TYR A 117 8.76 -3.72 -4.41
N VAL A 118 9.56 -4.78 -4.29
CA VAL A 118 9.08 -6.12 -3.97
C VAL A 118 9.34 -6.36 -2.49
N HIS A 119 8.28 -6.56 -1.72
CA HIS A 119 8.34 -6.84 -0.29
C HIS A 119 7.88 -8.29 -0.05
N ASP A 120 8.54 -9.00 0.87
CA ASP A 120 8.04 -10.30 1.33
C ASP A 120 6.96 -10.10 2.43
N TYR A 121 6.45 -11.20 3.00
CA TYR A 121 5.47 -11.10 4.09
C TYR A 121 6.08 -11.45 5.45
N GLY A 122 7.41 -11.27 5.62
CA GLY A 122 8.17 -11.73 6.78
C GLY A 122 7.59 -11.35 8.15
N GLU A 123 8.17 -11.91 9.22
CA GLU A 123 7.61 -11.76 10.57
C GLU A 123 7.81 -10.36 11.18
N GLY A 124 8.73 -9.54 10.64
CA GLY A 124 9.07 -8.23 11.20
C GLY A 124 9.12 -7.10 10.17
N ALA A 125 9.22 -5.87 10.67
CA ALA A 125 9.38 -4.68 9.85
C ALA A 125 10.75 -4.68 9.14
N GLY A 126 10.77 -4.27 7.87
CA GLY A 126 12.00 -4.26 7.09
C GLY A 126 11.88 -3.50 5.77
N PRO A 127 13.00 -3.31 5.07
CA PRO A 127 12.98 -2.79 3.70
C PRO A 127 12.49 -3.86 2.72
N PRO A 128 12.08 -3.47 1.50
CA PRO A 128 11.78 -4.42 0.44
C PRO A 128 13.00 -5.28 0.09
N VAL A 129 12.75 -6.52 -0.35
CA VAL A 129 13.79 -7.47 -0.76
C VAL A 129 14.37 -7.14 -2.15
N HIS A 130 13.65 -6.35 -2.95
CA HIS A 130 14.13 -5.90 -4.25
C HIS A 130 13.48 -4.56 -4.64
N ALA A 131 14.22 -3.75 -5.40
CA ALA A 131 13.73 -2.51 -6.01
C ALA A 131 13.99 -2.54 -7.51
N ILE A 132 12.94 -2.31 -8.30
CA ILE A 132 12.96 -2.29 -9.76
C ILE A 132 12.93 -0.83 -10.20
N ALA A 133 13.98 -0.41 -10.89
CA ALA A 133 14.05 0.84 -11.60
C ALA A 133 13.39 0.69 -12.98
N PHE A 134 12.68 1.71 -13.44
CA PHE A 134 12.33 1.80 -14.86
C PHE A 134 13.45 2.51 -15.62
N PRO A 135 13.77 2.08 -16.85
CA PRO A 135 14.71 2.80 -17.69
C PRO A 135 14.16 4.19 -18.00
N ASP A 136 15.02 5.21 -17.94
CA ASP A 136 14.64 6.59 -18.29
C ASP A 136 14.02 6.63 -19.70
N SER A 137 12.90 7.35 -19.82
CA SER A 137 12.26 7.64 -21.11
C SER A 137 13.12 8.55 -22.02
N ALA A 138 14.30 8.97 -21.57
CA ALA A 138 15.23 9.82 -22.31
C ALA A 138 16.17 9.08 -23.28
N THR A 139 15.87 7.84 -23.67
CA THR A 139 16.55 7.21 -24.81
C THR A 139 15.79 7.46 -26.11
N HIS A 140 15.69 8.72 -26.55
CA HIS A 140 15.47 9.02 -27.96
C HIS A 140 16.78 9.45 -28.59
N SER A 141 17.44 8.52 -29.26
CA SER A 141 18.53 8.76 -30.19
C SER A 141 18.09 9.74 -31.28
N GLY A 142 18.65 10.95 -31.27
CA GLY A 142 18.42 11.97 -32.28
C GLY A 142 19.72 12.70 -32.60
N ARG A 143 20.75 11.98 -33.06
CA ARG A 143 21.94 12.61 -33.62
C ARG A 143 21.55 13.13 -35.01
N VAL A 144 21.10 14.37 -35.10
CA VAL A 144 21.03 15.09 -36.37
C VAL A 144 22.47 15.23 -36.86
N LEU A 145 22.87 14.36 -37.78
CA LEU A 145 24.03 14.61 -38.62
C LEU A 145 23.60 15.69 -39.61
N THR A 146 24.06 16.92 -39.44
CA THR A 146 24.06 17.91 -40.50
C THR A 146 25.19 17.57 -41.47
N PRO A 147 24.92 17.29 -42.76
CA PRO A 147 25.94 17.36 -43.79
C PRO A 147 26.20 18.85 -44.10
N ARG A 148 27.47 19.15 -44.43
CA ARG A 148 27.91 20.46 -44.93
C ARG A 148 27.35 20.75 -46.32
#